data_AF-A0A3G3E5K3-F1
#
_entry.id   AF-A0A3G3E5K3-F1
#
_cell.length_a   1.000
_cell.length_b   1.000
_cell.length_c   1.000
_cell.angle_alpha   90.00
_cell.angle_beta   90.00
_cell.angle_gamma   90.00
#
_symmetry.space_group_name_H-M   'P 1'
#
loop_
_entity.id
_entity.type
_entity.pdbx_description
1 polymer ?
#
loop_
_entity_poly.entity_id
_entity_poly.type
_entity_poly.pdbx_seq_one_letter_code
_entity_poly.pdbx_strand_id
1 'polypeptide(L)'
;MSKKEFIYQAPFPMGEDKTEYYLLTSDYVSVSEFNGESILNVEPQALTLLAQQAFHDASFMLRPEHQQQVAAILHDPEASENDKYVALQFLRNSEIAAKGILPTCQDTGTAIIMGKKGQRVWTGGGDEAALSKGVFNTYIEDNLRYSQNAPLDMYKEVNTGSNLPAQIDLYAVDGDEYKFLCVAKGGGSANKTYLYQETKALLTPGKLKNFLVEKMRTLGTAACPPYHIAFVIGGTSAESTLKTVKLASTHYYDALPTEGNEHGQAFRDLHLEQELLEEAQKLGLGAQFGGKYFAHDIRVIRLPRHGASCPVGMGVSCSADRNIKAKINREGIWIEKLEHNPGQYIPPALRQAGEGDAVKVDLNRPMKEILAQLSQYPVSTRLSLTGTIIVGRDIAHAKLKERIESGEDLPQYIKDHPIYYAGPAKTPAGYPSGSLGPTTAGRMDSYVDLLQSHGGSMIMLAKGNRSQQVTDACKKHGGFYLGSIGGPAAVLAQQSIKHLECVEYPELGMEAIWKIEVEDFPAFILVDDKGNDFFQQIVSKQCANCAK
;
A
#
# COMPACT_ATOMS: atom_id res chain seq x y z
N MET A 1 -16.94 -46.01 -15.86
CA MET A 1 -15.73 -45.31 -16.32
C MET A 1 -16.15 -44.00 -16.99
N SER A 2 -15.41 -42.92 -16.80
CA SER A 2 -15.68 -41.64 -17.47
C SER A 2 -15.61 -41.83 -18.98
N LYS A 3 -16.54 -41.21 -19.73
CA LYS A 3 -16.53 -41.18 -21.21
C LYS A 3 -15.84 -39.93 -21.77
N LYS A 4 -15.21 -39.11 -20.92
CA LYS A 4 -14.55 -37.86 -21.35
C LYS A 4 -13.19 -38.16 -21.99
N GLU A 5 -12.91 -37.54 -23.13
CA GLU A 5 -11.57 -37.51 -23.74
C GLU A 5 -10.62 -36.62 -22.92
N PHE A 6 -9.31 -36.87 -23.04
CA PHE A 6 -8.30 -36.04 -22.40
C PHE A 6 -8.16 -34.72 -23.14
N ILE A 7 -8.33 -33.62 -22.41
CA ILE A 7 -8.13 -32.26 -22.90
C ILE A 7 -7.29 -31.52 -21.86
N TYR A 8 -6.13 -31.01 -22.28
CA TYR A 8 -5.36 -30.07 -21.47
C TYR A 8 -5.84 -28.64 -21.75
N GLN A 9 -6.04 -27.86 -20.70
CA GLN A 9 -6.27 -26.43 -20.78
C GLN A 9 -5.41 -25.72 -19.73
N ALA A 10 -4.80 -24.60 -20.12
CA ALA A 10 -4.12 -23.73 -19.18
C ALA A 10 -5.13 -23.20 -18.14
N PRO A 11 -4.84 -23.29 -16.82
CA PRO A 11 -5.75 -22.77 -15.80
C PRO A 11 -5.99 -21.26 -15.88
N PHE A 12 -5.03 -20.50 -16.40
CA PHE A 12 -5.10 -19.05 -16.60
C PHE A 12 -4.83 -18.72 -18.07
N PRO A 13 -5.81 -18.88 -18.97
CA PRO A 13 -5.64 -18.63 -20.39
C PRO A 13 -5.64 -17.11 -20.65
N MET A 14 -4.47 -16.48 -20.49
CA MET A 14 -4.29 -15.04 -20.69
C MET A 14 -4.51 -14.63 -22.14
N GLY A 15 -5.24 -13.54 -22.36
CA GLY A 15 -5.32 -12.84 -23.64
C GLY A 15 -4.04 -12.05 -23.99
N GLU A 16 -4.14 -11.25 -25.05
CA GLU A 16 -3.04 -10.41 -25.54
C GLU A 16 -2.54 -9.41 -24.49
N ASP A 17 -1.21 -9.26 -24.40
CA ASP A 17 -0.58 -8.24 -23.56
C ASP A 17 -0.56 -6.89 -24.29
N LYS A 18 -1.39 -5.95 -23.82
CA LYS A 18 -1.52 -4.60 -24.40
C LYS A 18 -0.65 -3.55 -23.69
N THR A 19 0.20 -3.97 -22.77
CA THR A 19 1.09 -3.05 -22.04
C THR A 19 2.10 -2.40 -22.99
N GLU A 20 2.28 -1.09 -22.87
CA GLU A 20 3.33 -0.37 -23.58
C GLU A 20 4.68 -0.57 -22.87
N TYR A 21 5.72 -0.86 -23.64
CA TYR A 21 7.08 -1.06 -23.13
C TYR A 21 8.07 -0.11 -23.81
N TYR A 22 9.09 0.33 -23.08
CA TYR A 22 10.28 0.95 -23.66
C TYR A 22 11.46 -0.04 -23.65
N LEU A 23 12.34 0.08 -24.65
CA LEU A 23 13.59 -0.68 -24.71
C LEU A 23 14.60 -0.02 -23.77
N LEU A 24 15.05 -0.74 -22.75
CA LEU A 24 16.08 -0.27 -21.82
C LEU A 24 17.47 -0.37 -22.43
N THR A 25 17.79 -1.53 -23.02
CA THR A 25 19.02 -1.76 -23.80
C THR A 25 18.86 -3.03 -24.64
N SER A 26 19.58 -3.09 -25.77
CA SER A 26 19.76 -4.28 -26.59
C SER A 26 20.98 -5.13 -26.17
N ASP A 27 21.75 -4.69 -25.18
CA ASP A 27 22.93 -5.40 -24.67
C ASP A 27 22.52 -6.63 -23.82
N TYR A 28 23.51 -7.46 -23.49
CA TYR A 28 23.40 -8.62 -22.58
C TYR A 28 22.48 -9.76 -23.06
N VAL A 29 21.99 -9.68 -24.29
CA VAL A 29 21.24 -10.73 -24.96
C VAL A 29 21.96 -11.17 -26.22
N SER A 30 21.93 -12.46 -26.51
CA SER A 30 22.37 -13.01 -27.79
C SER A 30 21.57 -14.24 -28.16
N VAL A 31 21.54 -14.59 -29.44
CA VAL A 31 20.84 -15.79 -29.92
C VAL A 31 21.89 -16.79 -30.38
N SER A 32 21.81 -18.02 -29.86
CA SER A 32 22.58 -19.17 -30.34
C SER A 32 21.63 -20.26 -30.84
N GLU A 33 22.18 -21.24 -31.54
CA GLU A 33 21.44 -22.43 -31.96
C GLU A 33 21.87 -23.63 -31.13
N PHE A 34 20.90 -24.41 -30.64
CA PHE A 34 21.14 -25.68 -29.96
C PHE A 34 20.12 -26.72 -30.43
N ASN A 35 20.60 -27.85 -30.96
CA ASN A 35 19.76 -28.91 -31.53
C ASN A 35 18.72 -28.41 -32.56
N GLY A 36 19.07 -27.40 -33.38
CA GLY A 36 18.15 -26.83 -34.36
C GLY A 36 17.12 -25.85 -33.79
N GLU A 37 17.17 -25.56 -32.49
CA GLU A 37 16.33 -24.55 -31.86
C GLU A 37 17.11 -23.28 -31.53
N SER A 38 16.44 -22.13 -31.70
CA SER A 38 16.96 -20.82 -31.32
C SER A 38 16.89 -20.65 -29.80
N ILE A 39 18.04 -20.48 -29.17
CA ILE A 39 18.19 -20.24 -27.73
C ILE A 39 18.53 -18.77 -27.50
N LEU A 40 17.75 -18.11 -26.64
CA LEU A 40 18.07 -16.79 -26.12
C LEU A 40 19.04 -16.92 -24.94
N ASN A 41 20.29 -16.51 -25.13
CA ASN A 41 21.25 -16.37 -24.04
C ASN A 41 21.08 -15.00 -23.39
N VAL A 42 20.95 -14.99 -22.08
CA VAL A 42 20.76 -13.78 -21.27
C VAL A 42 21.86 -13.75 -20.22
N GLU A 43 22.73 -12.73 -20.29
CA GLU A 43 23.76 -12.57 -19.27
C GLU A 43 23.13 -12.19 -17.91
N PRO A 44 23.69 -12.62 -16.76
CA PRO A 44 23.17 -12.25 -15.44
C PRO A 44 22.99 -10.74 -15.22
N GLN A 45 23.85 -9.93 -15.84
CA GLN A 45 23.81 -8.47 -15.85
C GLN A 45 22.48 -7.93 -16.38
N ALA A 46 21.85 -8.62 -17.34
CA ALA A 46 20.53 -8.25 -17.84
C ALA A 46 19.46 -8.33 -16.73
N LEU A 47 19.51 -9.37 -15.90
CA LEU A 47 18.57 -9.55 -14.79
C LEU A 47 18.79 -8.50 -13.70
N THR A 48 20.05 -8.20 -13.38
CA THR A 48 20.41 -7.12 -12.45
C THR A 48 19.90 -5.77 -12.94
N LEU A 49 20.19 -5.42 -14.20
CA LEU A 49 19.77 -4.15 -14.79
C LEU A 49 18.24 -4.03 -14.89
N LEU A 50 17.56 -5.10 -15.31
CA LEU A 50 16.10 -5.16 -15.37
C LEU A 50 15.48 -4.91 -14.00
N ALA A 51 15.91 -5.65 -12.97
CA ALA A 51 15.37 -5.49 -11.63
C ALA A 51 15.68 -4.09 -11.08
N GLN A 52 16.89 -3.58 -11.29
CA GLN A 52 17.30 -2.26 -10.82
C GLN A 52 16.40 -1.16 -11.39
N GLN A 53 16.20 -1.15 -12.71
CA GLN A 53 15.35 -0.16 -13.38
C GLN A 53 13.89 -0.33 -13.02
N ALA A 54 13.38 -1.56 -12.97
CA ALA A 54 11.98 -1.83 -12.63
C ALA A 54 11.62 -1.31 -11.23
N PHE A 55 12.47 -1.55 -10.23
CA PHE A 55 12.22 -1.06 -8.87
C PHE A 55 12.45 0.44 -8.71
N HIS A 56 13.35 1.04 -9.50
CA HIS A 56 13.47 2.50 -9.58
C HIS A 56 12.15 3.09 -10.09
N ASP A 57 11.73 2.69 -11.30
CA ASP A 57 10.53 3.20 -11.94
C ASP A 57 9.29 3.02 -11.07
N ALA A 58 9.10 1.81 -10.52
CA ALA A 58 7.95 1.52 -9.66
C ALA A 58 7.99 2.28 -8.31
N SER A 59 9.14 2.78 -7.85
CA SER A 59 9.23 3.55 -6.60
C SER A 59 8.85 5.03 -6.78
N PHE A 60 9.10 5.59 -7.97
CA PHE A 60 8.94 7.01 -8.26
C PHE A 60 7.74 7.33 -9.16
N MET A 61 7.26 6.35 -9.93
CA MET A 61 6.19 6.52 -10.91
C MET A 61 5.08 5.49 -10.69
N LEU A 62 3.90 5.79 -11.22
CA LEU A 62 2.71 4.94 -11.19
C LEU A 62 2.16 4.78 -12.60
N ARG A 63 1.28 3.79 -12.80
CA ARG A 63 0.62 3.58 -14.10
C ARG A 63 -0.24 4.77 -14.52
N PRO A 64 -0.29 5.11 -15.83
CA PRO A 64 -1.19 6.12 -16.34
C PRO A 64 -2.66 5.90 -15.95
N GLU A 65 -3.16 4.66 -16.02
CA GLU A 65 -4.55 4.33 -15.72
C GLU A 65 -4.91 4.60 -14.26
N HIS A 66 -3.99 4.30 -13.33
CA HIS A 66 -4.16 4.61 -11.91
C HIS A 66 -4.28 6.13 -11.71
N GLN A 67 -3.37 6.92 -12.30
CA GLN A 67 -3.38 8.38 -12.18
C GLN A 67 -4.65 8.99 -12.78
N GLN A 68 -5.13 8.45 -13.91
CA GLN A 68 -6.38 8.88 -14.54
C GLN A 68 -7.60 8.59 -13.66
N GLN A 69 -7.64 7.42 -13.00
CA GLN A 69 -8.71 7.10 -12.05
C GLN A 69 -8.67 8.01 -10.81
N VAL A 70 -7.49 8.36 -10.31
CA VAL A 70 -7.34 9.37 -9.24
C VAL A 70 -7.84 10.74 -9.72
N ALA A 71 -7.46 11.17 -10.92
CA ALA A 71 -7.88 12.46 -11.48
C ALA A 71 -9.38 12.54 -11.75
N ALA A 72 -10.02 11.44 -12.14
CA ALA A 72 -11.47 11.37 -12.35
C ALA A 72 -12.26 11.77 -11.08
N ILE A 73 -11.72 11.52 -9.88
CA ILE A 73 -12.33 11.91 -8.60
C ILE A 73 -12.53 13.43 -8.52
N LEU A 74 -11.59 14.21 -9.07
CA LEU A 74 -11.66 15.68 -9.04
C LEU A 74 -12.84 16.24 -9.87
N HIS A 75 -13.37 15.43 -10.78
CA HIS A 75 -14.42 15.82 -11.72
C HIS A 75 -15.79 15.22 -11.40
N ASP A 76 -15.86 14.24 -10.49
CA ASP A 76 -17.12 13.62 -10.11
C ASP A 76 -17.92 14.55 -9.17
N PRO A 77 -19.14 14.99 -9.56
CA PRO A 77 -20.00 15.82 -8.70
C PRO A 77 -20.50 15.07 -7.45
N GLU A 78 -20.47 13.74 -7.44
CA GLU A 78 -20.83 12.91 -6.29
C GLU A 78 -19.65 12.64 -5.34
N ALA A 79 -18.41 12.99 -5.74
CA ALA A 79 -17.26 12.93 -4.85
C ALA A 79 -17.41 13.95 -3.72
N SER A 80 -17.12 13.53 -2.49
CA SER A 80 -17.05 14.46 -1.38
C SER A 80 -15.85 15.42 -1.53
N GLU A 81 -15.87 16.55 -0.84
CA GLU A 81 -14.72 17.46 -0.83
C GLU A 81 -13.48 16.80 -0.23
N ASN A 82 -13.65 15.86 0.72
CA ASN A 82 -12.55 15.05 1.25
C ASN A 82 -11.98 14.08 0.20
N ASP A 83 -12.83 13.45 -0.61
CA ASP A 83 -12.37 12.59 -1.72
C ASP A 83 -11.51 13.40 -2.70
N LYS A 84 -11.98 14.58 -3.11
CA LYS A 84 -11.26 15.47 -4.03
C LYS A 84 -9.96 15.98 -3.41
N TYR A 85 -9.97 16.33 -2.13
CA TYR A 85 -8.77 16.77 -1.42
C TYR A 85 -7.70 15.68 -1.39
N VAL A 86 -8.07 14.45 -1.01
CA VAL A 86 -7.12 13.32 -0.99
C VAL A 86 -6.61 12.99 -2.38
N ALA A 87 -7.47 12.97 -3.40
CA ALA A 87 -7.08 12.74 -4.78
C ALA A 87 -6.09 13.80 -5.29
N LEU A 88 -6.31 15.08 -4.97
CA LEU A 88 -5.40 16.16 -5.33
C LEU A 88 -4.02 15.97 -4.67
N GLN A 89 -3.98 15.58 -3.39
CA GLN A 89 -2.72 15.32 -2.69
C GLN A 89 -1.97 14.12 -3.27
N PHE A 90 -2.67 13.07 -3.72
CA PHE A 90 -2.06 11.95 -4.44
C PHE A 90 -1.43 12.39 -5.77
N LEU A 91 -2.12 13.20 -6.57
CA LEU A 91 -1.57 13.68 -7.84
C LEU A 91 -0.36 14.61 -7.63
N ARG A 92 -0.42 15.53 -6.65
CA ARG A 92 0.71 16.39 -6.27
C ARG A 92 1.91 15.55 -5.82
N ASN A 93 1.65 14.49 -5.07
CA ASN A 93 2.68 13.55 -4.64
C ASN A 93 3.31 12.79 -5.79
N SER A 94 2.51 12.33 -6.75
CA SER A 94 3.02 11.74 -7.98
C SER A 94 3.87 12.71 -8.78
N GLU A 95 3.48 13.99 -8.89
CA GLU A 95 4.26 15.03 -9.59
C GLU A 95 5.63 15.29 -8.93
N ILE A 96 5.69 15.26 -7.60
CA ILE A 96 6.95 15.36 -6.87
C ILE A 96 7.80 14.08 -7.07
N ALA A 97 7.18 12.91 -6.92
CA ALA A 97 7.89 11.64 -6.95
C ALA A 97 8.48 11.30 -8.32
N ALA A 98 7.77 11.65 -9.40
CA ALA A 98 8.22 11.41 -10.78
C ALA A 98 9.54 12.12 -11.15
N LYS A 99 10.03 13.03 -10.30
CA LYS A 99 11.37 13.66 -10.42
C LYS A 99 12.52 12.74 -9.99
N GLY A 100 12.23 11.55 -9.43
CA GLY A 100 13.24 10.53 -9.10
C GLY A 100 14.01 10.77 -7.79
N ILE A 101 13.60 11.73 -6.96
CA ILE A 101 14.34 12.08 -5.72
C ILE A 101 13.65 11.54 -4.47
N LEU A 102 12.37 11.86 -4.29
CA LEU A 102 11.56 11.41 -3.15
C LEU A 102 10.60 10.32 -3.62
N PRO A 103 10.62 9.09 -3.08
CA PRO A 103 9.71 8.04 -3.54
C PRO A 103 8.26 8.37 -3.20
N THR A 104 7.33 7.81 -3.98
CA THR A 104 5.88 8.02 -3.84
C THR A 104 5.37 7.79 -2.41
N CYS A 105 5.97 6.87 -1.66
CA CYS A 105 5.58 6.51 -0.30
C CYS A 105 6.83 6.26 0.56
N GLN A 106 6.77 6.59 1.85
CA GLN A 106 7.84 6.29 2.82
C GLN A 106 8.07 4.78 2.97
N ASP A 107 7.00 3.99 2.87
CA ASP A 107 7.08 2.55 2.79
C ASP A 107 7.37 2.13 1.36
N THR A 108 8.65 2.01 1.01
CA THR A 108 9.10 1.55 -0.31
C THR A 108 8.82 0.07 -0.56
N GLY A 109 8.35 -0.65 0.47
CA GLY A 109 7.74 -1.97 0.37
C GLY A 109 8.73 -3.12 0.27
N THR A 110 8.19 -4.34 0.27
CA THR A 110 8.95 -5.55 -0.04
C THR A 110 9.08 -5.68 -1.56
N ALA A 111 10.31 -5.93 -2.03
CA ALA A 111 10.57 -6.26 -3.42
C ALA A 111 10.08 -7.67 -3.74
N ILE A 112 9.12 -7.80 -4.65
CA ILE A 112 8.58 -9.08 -5.12
C ILE A 112 8.79 -9.19 -6.62
N ILE A 113 9.32 -10.31 -7.08
CA ILE A 113 9.59 -10.58 -8.50
C ILE A 113 8.94 -11.92 -8.86
N MET A 114 7.97 -11.89 -9.77
CA MET A 114 7.46 -13.08 -10.42
C MET A 114 8.05 -13.19 -11.82
N GLY A 115 8.96 -14.13 -12.05
CA GLY A 115 9.56 -14.40 -13.35
C GLY A 115 8.94 -15.63 -14.01
N LYS A 116 8.70 -15.59 -15.32
CA LYS A 116 8.30 -16.72 -16.17
C LYS A 116 9.35 -16.89 -17.25
N LYS A 117 10.20 -17.90 -17.08
CA LYS A 117 11.34 -18.20 -17.93
C LYS A 117 10.93 -19.17 -19.02
N GLY A 118 10.98 -18.72 -20.26
CA GLY A 118 10.81 -19.58 -21.43
C GLY A 118 11.85 -20.69 -21.46
N GLN A 119 11.46 -21.89 -21.87
CA GLN A 119 12.35 -23.07 -21.95
C GLN A 119 13.60 -22.83 -22.82
N ARG A 120 13.52 -21.91 -23.79
CA ARG A 120 14.63 -21.53 -24.68
C ARG A 120 15.41 -20.32 -24.19
N VAL A 121 15.24 -19.90 -22.93
CA VAL A 121 16.01 -18.82 -22.31
C VAL A 121 17.07 -19.39 -21.39
N TRP A 122 18.34 -19.18 -21.71
CA TRP A 122 19.48 -19.66 -20.94
C TRP A 122 20.21 -18.50 -20.27
N THR A 123 20.32 -18.57 -18.94
CA THR A 123 20.92 -17.51 -18.11
C THR A 123 22.24 -17.93 -17.44
N GLY A 124 22.62 -19.20 -17.58
CA GLY A 124 23.71 -19.80 -16.79
C GLY A 124 23.35 -20.12 -15.33
N GLY A 125 22.11 -19.84 -14.89
CA GLY A 125 21.66 -20.00 -13.51
C GLY A 125 22.02 -18.80 -12.62
N GLY A 126 21.70 -18.90 -11.32
CA GLY A 126 21.93 -17.79 -10.38
C GLY A 126 20.97 -16.61 -10.55
N ASP A 127 19.86 -16.79 -11.26
CA ASP A 127 18.88 -15.76 -11.60
C ASP A 127 18.41 -14.97 -10.37
N GLU A 128 18.13 -15.66 -9.26
CA GLU A 128 17.71 -15.05 -7.99
C GLU A 128 18.76 -14.11 -7.41
N ALA A 129 20.05 -14.47 -7.49
CA ALA A 129 21.15 -13.64 -7.02
C ALA A 129 21.32 -12.39 -7.89
N ALA A 130 21.24 -12.55 -9.21
CA ALA A 130 21.31 -11.43 -10.15
C ALA A 130 20.15 -10.44 -9.98
N LEU A 131 18.93 -10.95 -9.84
CA LEU A 131 17.74 -10.14 -9.55
C LEU A 131 17.84 -9.43 -8.19
N SER A 132 18.28 -10.16 -7.14
CA SER A 132 18.50 -9.58 -5.80
C SER A 132 19.56 -8.49 -5.82
N LYS A 133 20.60 -8.63 -6.66
CA LYS A 133 21.61 -7.59 -6.83
C LYS A 133 21.03 -6.32 -7.45
N GLY A 134 20.10 -6.43 -8.40
CA GLY A 134 19.39 -5.28 -8.97
C GLY A 134 18.54 -4.56 -7.92
N VAL A 135 17.76 -5.32 -7.12
CA VAL A 135 17.01 -4.78 -5.98
C VAL A 135 17.94 -4.08 -5.00
N PHE A 136 19.04 -4.73 -4.61
CA PHE A 136 20.03 -4.14 -3.69
C PHE A 136 20.56 -2.81 -4.22
N ASN A 137 20.96 -2.75 -5.50
CA ASN A 137 21.49 -1.52 -6.09
C ASN A 137 20.47 -0.39 -6.00
N THR A 138 19.21 -0.61 -6.42
CA THR A 138 18.15 0.41 -6.33
C THR A 138 18.01 0.94 -4.90
N TYR A 139 17.88 0.05 -3.91
CA TYR A 139 17.65 0.47 -2.52
C TYR A 139 18.87 1.12 -1.87
N ILE A 140 20.08 0.88 -2.38
CA ILE A 140 21.31 1.52 -1.91
C ILE A 140 21.51 2.88 -2.56
N GLU A 141 21.30 2.97 -3.87
CA GLU A 141 21.57 4.17 -4.68
C GLU A 141 20.44 5.21 -4.58
N ASP A 142 19.18 4.79 -4.60
CA ASP A 142 18.03 5.68 -4.51
C ASP A 142 17.64 6.00 -3.06
N ASN A 143 16.88 7.07 -2.84
CA ASN A 143 16.43 7.50 -1.50
C ASN A 143 15.25 6.66 -0.95
N LEU A 144 15.38 5.33 -1.02
CA LEU A 144 14.37 4.37 -0.56
C LEU A 144 14.57 3.97 0.92
N ARG A 145 13.70 3.10 1.45
CA ARG A 145 13.72 2.65 2.85
C ARG A 145 14.03 1.17 2.98
N TYR A 146 14.85 0.83 3.98
CA TYR A 146 15.10 -0.56 4.39
C TYR A 146 14.03 -1.03 5.39
N SER A 147 13.17 -1.94 4.95
CA SER A 147 11.95 -2.33 5.67
C SER A 147 11.89 -3.82 6.02
N GLN A 148 12.93 -4.60 5.71
CA GLN A 148 12.97 -6.02 6.05
C GLN A 148 13.70 -6.24 7.37
N ASN A 149 13.06 -6.98 8.28
CA ASN A 149 13.62 -7.43 9.53
C ASN A 149 13.94 -8.93 9.42
N ALA A 150 15.19 -9.29 9.69
CA ALA A 150 15.62 -10.69 9.73
C ALA A 150 15.51 -11.21 11.18
N PRO A 151 14.86 -12.36 11.41
CA PRO A 151 14.85 -12.99 12.72
C PRO A 151 16.23 -13.57 13.04
N LEU A 152 16.80 -13.16 14.17
CA LEU A 152 18.03 -13.75 14.73
C LEU A 152 17.70 -14.94 15.64
N ASP A 153 16.60 -14.81 16.37
CA ASP A 153 15.92 -15.88 17.08
C ASP A 153 14.39 -15.62 17.03
N MET A 154 13.61 -16.25 17.89
CA MET A 154 12.15 -16.09 17.91
C MET A 154 11.68 -14.67 18.24
N TYR A 155 12.47 -13.91 19.00
CA TYR A 155 12.06 -12.61 19.55
C TYR A 155 13.00 -11.46 19.15
N LYS A 156 14.25 -11.78 18.79
CA LYS A 156 15.25 -10.80 18.37
C LYS A 156 15.29 -10.69 16.86
N GLU A 157 15.24 -9.47 16.38
CA GLU A 157 15.30 -9.13 14.97
C GLU A 157 16.40 -8.09 14.71
N VAL A 158 16.85 -8.02 13.46
CA VAL A 158 17.72 -6.96 12.97
C VAL A 158 17.22 -6.48 11.61
N ASN A 159 17.26 -5.17 11.37
CA ASN A 159 17.01 -4.64 10.03
C ASN A 159 18.16 -5.05 9.10
N THR A 160 17.84 -5.57 7.91
CA THR A 160 18.88 -6.06 6.98
C THR A 160 19.72 -4.96 6.33
N GLY A 161 19.35 -3.68 6.53
CA GLY A 161 20.10 -2.51 6.04
C GLY A 161 20.12 -2.36 4.52
N SER A 162 19.35 -3.18 3.80
CA SER A 162 19.37 -3.24 2.33
C SER A 162 18.00 -3.51 1.70
N ASN A 163 16.95 -3.71 2.52
CA ASN A 163 15.63 -4.17 2.11
C ASN A 163 15.57 -5.56 1.45
N LEU A 164 16.67 -6.32 1.52
CA LEU A 164 16.67 -7.75 1.19
C LEU A 164 16.24 -8.60 2.39
N PRO A 165 15.79 -9.86 2.21
CA PRO A 165 15.62 -10.55 0.93
C PRO A 165 14.43 -10.02 0.11
N ALA A 166 14.55 -10.11 -1.22
CA ALA A 166 13.41 -10.00 -2.11
C ALA A 166 12.64 -11.34 -2.14
N GLN A 167 11.34 -11.31 -2.36
CA GLN A 167 10.59 -12.51 -2.73
C GLN A 167 10.76 -12.74 -4.23
N ILE A 168 11.34 -13.88 -4.63
CA ILE A 168 11.59 -14.20 -6.03
C ILE A 168 10.95 -15.54 -6.36
N ASP A 169 9.98 -15.52 -7.26
CA ASP A 169 9.25 -16.70 -7.73
C ASP A 169 9.50 -16.90 -9.23
N LEU A 170 10.33 -17.88 -9.61
CA LEU A 170 10.69 -18.16 -11.00
C LEU A 170 9.97 -19.42 -11.51
N TYR A 171 9.16 -19.27 -12.55
CA TYR A 171 8.37 -20.33 -13.17
C TYR A 171 8.98 -20.74 -14.51
N ALA A 172 9.06 -22.04 -14.77
CA ALA A 172 9.34 -22.55 -16.10
C ALA A 172 8.08 -22.50 -16.97
N VAL A 173 8.20 -21.97 -18.19
CA VAL A 173 7.14 -21.90 -19.20
C VAL A 173 7.71 -22.20 -20.58
N ASP A 174 6.86 -22.44 -21.56
CA ASP A 174 7.29 -22.57 -22.96
C ASP A 174 7.65 -21.20 -23.56
N GLY A 175 8.47 -21.20 -24.62
CA GLY A 175 8.83 -20.01 -25.39
C GLY A 175 10.29 -19.57 -25.25
N ASP A 176 10.60 -18.42 -25.86
CA ASP A 176 11.93 -17.82 -25.99
C ASP A 176 12.01 -16.41 -25.38
N GLU A 177 11.11 -16.08 -24.44
CA GLU A 177 11.13 -14.84 -23.68
C GLU A 177 11.19 -15.12 -22.16
N TYR A 178 11.79 -14.19 -21.41
CA TYR A 178 11.76 -14.17 -19.96
C TYR A 178 10.88 -13.00 -19.50
N LYS A 179 9.69 -13.29 -18.95
CA LYS A 179 8.71 -12.28 -18.56
C LYS A 179 8.69 -12.08 -17.05
N PHE A 180 8.51 -10.85 -16.60
CA PHE A 180 8.54 -10.48 -15.20
C PHE A 180 7.35 -9.60 -14.84
N LEU A 181 6.87 -9.78 -13.61
CA LEU A 181 6.12 -8.76 -12.89
C LEU A 181 6.92 -8.43 -11.63
N CYS A 182 7.39 -7.18 -11.53
CA CYS A 182 8.03 -6.65 -10.33
C CYS A 182 7.02 -5.84 -9.54
N VAL A 183 6.96 -6.03 -8.22
CA VAL A 183 6.00 -5.38 -7.33
C VAL A 183 6.72 -4.85 -6.10
N ALA A 184 6.58 -3.56 -5.81
CA ALA A 184 7.07 -2.93 -4.59
C ALA A 184 5.93 -2.85 -3.56
N LYS A 185 5.62 -3.98 -2.89
CA LYS A 185 4.40 -4.10 -2.09
C LYS A 185 4.57 -3.49 -0.70
N GLY A 186 3.86 -2.40 -0.42
CA GLY A 186 3.84 -1.79 0.92
C GLY A 186 3.21 -2.71 1.97
N GLY A 187 3.81 -2.78 3.16
CA GLY A 187 3.39 -3.67 4.24
C GLY A 187 1.95 -3.42 4.71
N GLY A 188 1.50 -2.16 4.67
CA GLY A 188 0.11 -1.81 5.00
C GLY A 188 -0.92 -2.49 4.10
N SER A 189 -0.66 -2.57 2.80
CA SER A 189 -1.52 -3.27 1.83
C SER A 189 -1.32 -4.79 1.86
N ALA A 190 -0.10 -5.26 2.13
CA ALA A 190 0.18 -6.69 2.32
C ALA A 190 -0.64 -7.28 3.48
N ASN A 191 -0.70 -6.54 4.61
CA ASN A 191 -1.48 -6.93 5.79
C ASN A 191 -3.01 -6.89 5.57
N LYS A 192 -3.47 -6.36 4.44
CA LYS A 192 -4.87 -6.38 4.00
C LYS A 192 -5.15 -7.46 2.96
N THR A 193 -4.34 -8.51 2.96
CA THR A 193 -4.59 -9.75 2.22
C THR A 193 -5.16 -10.78 3.20
N TYR A 194 -6.38 -11.25 2.95
CA TYR A 194 -7.12 -12.15 3.83
C TYR A 194 -7.51 -13.43 3.11
N LEU A 195 -7.52 -14.53 3.85
CA LEU A 195 -8.03 -15.83 3.44
C LEU A 195 -9.22 -16.21 4.30
N TYR A 196 -10.30 -16.65 3.66
CA TYR A 196 -11.49 -17.17 4.31
C TYR A 196 -11.75 -18.59 3.78
N GLN A 197 -11.87 -19.55 4.69
CA GLN A 197 -12.18 -20.93 4.34
C GLN A 197 -13.69 -21.13 4.35
N GLU A 198 -14.29 -21.13 3.16
CA GLU A 198 -15.73 -21.20 2.97
C GLU A 198 -16.15 -22.52 2.32
N THR A 199 -17.45 -22.69 2.16
CA THR A 199 -18.04 -23.92 1.60
C THR A 199 -18.90 -23.62 0.37
N LYS A 200 -19.37 -24.68 -0.31
CA LYS A 200 -20.34 -24.53 -1.41
C LYS A 200 -21.62 -23.79 -0.98
N ALA A 201 -21.98 -23.77 0.30
CA ALA A 201 -23.16 -23.05 0.80
C ALA A 201 -23.08 -21.53 0.59
N LEU A 202 -21.87 -20.97 0.47
CA LEU A 202 -21.64 -19.56 0.15
C LEU A 202 -21.98 -19.22 -1.30
N LEU A 203 -21.80 -20.16 -2.23
CA LEU A 203 -21.89 -19.93 -3.68
C LEU A 203 -23.36 -19.92 -4.17
N THR A 204 -24.12 -18.95 -3.65
CA THR A 204 -25.40 -18.48 -4.18
C THR A 204 -25.34 -16.95 -4.32
N PRO A 205 -25.98 -16.34 -5.34
CA PRO A 205 -25.75 -14.92 -5.67
C PRO A 205 -25.87 -13.96 -4.48
N GLY A 206 -26.98 -14.01 -3.75
CA GLY A 206 -27.21 -13.13 -2.60
C GLY A 206 -26.27 -13.38 -1.42
N LYS A 207 -25.93 -14.65 -1.11
CA LYS A 207 -25.04 -14.95 0.02
C LYS A 207 -23.60 -14.55 -0.28
N LEU A 208 -23.13 -14.84 -1.50
CA LEU A 208 -21.78 -14.49 -1.92
C LEU A 208 -21.60 -12.98 -1.92
N LYS A 209 -22.48 -12.22 -2.58
CA LYS A 209 -22.40 -10.75 -2.63
C LYS A 209 -22.38 -10.15 -1.22
N ASN A 210 -23.33 -10.54 -0.35
CA ASN A 210 -23.40 -10.01 1.01
C ASN A 210 -22.13 -10.32 1.82
N PHE A 211 -21.60 -11.53 1.70
CA PHE A 211 -20.35 -11.91 2.33
C PHE A 211 -19.18 -11.05 1.84
N LEU A 212 -19.03 -10.87 0.52
CA LEU A 212 -17.94 -10.07 -0.04
C LEU A 212 -18.03 -8.61 0.38
N VAL A 213 -19.23 -8.00 0.43
CA VAL A 213 -19.45 -6.64 0.92
C VAL A 213 -19.11 -6.52 2.41
N GLU A 214 -19.52 -7.49 3.23
CA GLU A 214 -19.17 -7.54 4.66
C GLU A 214 -17.64 -7.59 4.83
N LYS A 215 -16.95 -8.48 4.10
CA LYS A 215 -15.48 -8.59 4.19
C LYS A 215 -14.79 -7.35 3.66
N MET A 216 -15.26 -6.77 2.55
CA MET A 216 -14.75 -5.51 2.00
C MET A 216 -14.72 -4.40 3.04
N ARG A 217 -15.78 -4.26 3.85
CA ARG A 217 -15.85 -3.27 4.93
C ARG A 217 -14.72 -3.43 5.96
N THR A 218 -14.25 -4.65 6.22
CA THR A 218 -13.17 -4.94 7.18
C THR A 218 -11.79 -4.44 6.73
N LEU A 219 -11.62 -4.12 5.45
CA LEU A 219 -10.41 -3.45 4.97
C LEU A 219 -10.18 -2.14 5.73
N GLY A 220 -11.25 -1.39 5.96
CA GLY A 220 -11.19 -0.04 6.54
C GLY A 220 -10.33 0.90 5.70
N THR A 221 -9.85 1.98 6.32
CA THR A 221 -9.02 3.00 5.65
C THR A 221 -7.52 2.81 5.92
N ALA A 222 -7.18 1.72 6.61
CA ALA A 222 -5.84 1.41 7.08
C ALA A 222 -4.82 1.07 5.98
N ALA A 223 -5.19 0.91 4.72
CA ALA A 223 -4.25 0.67 3.61
C ALA A 223 -4.24 1.80 2.57
N CYS A 224 -4.69 3.01 2.93
CA CYS A 224 -4.64 4.20 2.06
C CYS A 224 -5.51 4.07 0.79
N PRO A 225 -6.84 4.00 0.92
CA PRO A 225 -7.76 4.06 -0.22
C PRO A 225 -7.65 5.39 -0.98
N PRO A 226 -8.14 5.45 -2.24
CA PRO A 226 -8.97 4.44 -2.90
C PRO A 226 -8.20 3.19 -3.32
N TYR A 227 -8.84 2.02 -3.23
CA TYR A 227 -8.21 0.73 -3.46
C TYR A 227 -8.45 0.18 -4.87
N HIS A 228 -7.48 -0.56 -5.40
CA HIS A 228 -7.75 -1.61 -6.38
C HIS A 228 -8.04 -2.90 -5.62
N ILE A 229 -9.32 -3.28 -5.49
CA ILE A 229 -9.71 -4.43 -4.65
C ILE A 229 -9.72 -5.70 -5.51
N ALA A 230 -9.16 -6.79 -5.00
CA ALA A 230 -9.22 -8.10 -5.64
C ALA A 230 -9.93 -9.12 -4.74
N PHE A 231 -10.92 -9.80 -5.32
CA PHE A 231 -11.55 -10.99 -4.75
C PHE A 231 -11.24 -12.22 -5.61
N VAL A 232 -10.92 -13.33 -4.96
CA VAL A 232 -10.73 -14.62 -5.62
C VAL A 232 -11.62 -15.65 -4.97
N ILE A 233 -12.48 -16.29 -5.76
CA ILE A 233 -13.44 -17.29 -5.28
C ILE A 233 -13.02 -18.65 -5.80
N GLY A 234 -12.66 -19.56 -4.91
CA GLY A 234 -12.10 -20.86 -5.23
C GLY A 234 -10.57 -20.84 -5.33
N GLY A 235 -10.02 -21.93 -5.84
CA GLY A 235 -8.59 -22.22 -5.88
C GLY A 235 -8.32 -23.69 -5.57
N THR A 236 -7.19 -24.19 -6.07
CA THR A 236 -6.71 -25.54 -5.79
C THR A 236 -6.14 -25.67 -4.38
N SER A 237 -5.69 -24.56 -3.79
CA SER A 237 -5.15 -24.47 -2.44
C SER A 237 -5.22 -23.03 -1.92
N ALA A 238 -4.96 -22.84 -0.62
CA ALA A 238 -4.97 -21.53 0.03
C ALA A 238 -3.93 -20.59 -0.60
N GLU A 239 -2.71 -21.07 -0.79
CA GLU A 239 -1.60 -20.35 -1.39
C GLU A 239 -1.85 -20.00 -2.86
N SER A 240 -2.49 -20.89 -3.63
CA SER A 240 -2.90 -20.57 -5.01
C SER A 240 -3.96 -19.47 -5.03
N THR A 241 -4.94 -19.50 -4.11
CA THR A 241 -5.96 -18.45 -3.99
C THR A 241 -5.31 -17.12 -3.65
N LEU A 242 -4.45 -17.06 -2.63
CA LEU A 242 -3.81 -15.81 -2.20
C LEU A 242 -2.80 -15.26 -3.22
N LYS A 243 -2.06 -16.12 -3.91
CA LYS A 243 -1.22 -15.70 -5.05
C LYS A 243 -2.08 -15.09 -6.15
N THR A 244 -3.24 -15.68 -6.43
CA THR A 244 -4.16 -15.13 -7.43
C THR A 244 -4.71 -13.78 -6.99
N VAL A 245 -5.04 -13.61 -5.70
CA VAL A 245 -5.46 -12.31 -5.14
C VAL A 245 -4.37 -11.26 -5.35
N LYS A 246 -3.11 -11.61 -5.05
CA LYS A 246 -1.98 -10.70 -5.22
C LYS A 246 -1.90 -10.19 -6.66
N LEU A 247 -1.88 -11.09 -7.63
CA LEU A 247 -1.75 -10.78 -9.05
C LEU A 247 -2.99 -10.08 -9.62
N ALA A 248 -4.19 -10.45 -9.17
CA ALA A 248 -5.42 -9.74 -9.54
C ALA A 248 -5.40 -8.28 -9.04
N SER A 249 -4.88 -8.03 -7.84
CA SER A 249 -4.76 -6.67 -7.30
C SER A 249 -3.75 -5.79 -8.05
N THR A 250 -2.85 -6.38 -8.84
CA THR A 250 -1.91 -5.65 -9.71
C THR A 250 -2.40 -5.56 -11.16
N HIS A 251 -3.67 -5.92 -11.42
CA HIS A 251 -4.28 -5.99 -12.75
C HIS A 251 -3.59 -6.98 -13.71
N TYR A 252 -2.81 -7.93 -13.18
CA TYR A 252 -2.09 -8.91 -14.00
C TYR A 252 -3.04 -9.82 -14.78
N TYR A 253 -4.25 -10.05 -14.25
CA TYR A 253 -5.25 -10.95 -14.80
C TYR A 253 -6.37 -10.26 -15.60
N ASP A 254 -6.19 -9.00 -15.98
CA ASP A 254 -7.24 -8.23 -16.66
C ASP A 254 -7.63 -8.79 -18.04
N ALA A 255 -6.74 -9.54 -18.67
CA ALA A 255 -6.96 -10.20 -19.96
C ALA A 255 -7.44 -11.67 -19.83
N LEU A 256 -7.87 -12.12 -18.65
CA LEU A 256 -8.54 -13.43 -18.53
C LEU A 256 -9.89 -13.43 -19.29
N PRO A 257 -10.39 -14.61 -19.70
CA PRO A 257 -11.76 -14.74 -20.20
C PRO A 257 -12.77 -14.24 -19.17
N THR A 258 -13.96 -13.87 -19.63
CA THR A 258 -15.04 -13.38 -18.77
C THR A 258 -16.07 -14.45 -18.43
N GLU A 259 -15.84 -15.69 -18.87
CA GLU A 259 -16.69 -16.84 -18.60
C GLU A 259 -15.87 -18.09 -18.31
N GLY A 260 -16.41 -18.98 -17.47
CA GLY A 260 -15.82 -20.29 -17.21
C GLY A 260 -16.20 -21.33 -18.26
N ASN A 261 -15.65 -22.53 -18.14
CA ASN A 261 -16.01 -23.67 -18.98
C ASN A 261 -15.96 -24.98 -18.17
N GLU A 262 -16.29 -26.11 -18.80
CA GLU A 262 -16.29 -27.42 -18.13
C GLU A 262 -14.90 -27.98 -17.81
N HIS A 263 -13.83 -27.38 -18.35
CA HIS A 263 -12.44 -27.76 -18.13
C HIS A 263 -11.78 -27.00 -16.97
N GLY A 264 -12.49 -26.02 -16.41
CA GLY A 264 -12.09 -25.33 -15.18
C GLY A 264 -11.12 -24.17 -15.39
N GLN A 265 -11.18 -23.46 -16.51
CA GLN A 265 -10.42 -22.22 -16.67
C GLN A 265 -10.82 -21.17 -15.63
N ALA A 266 -9.84 -20.37 -15.19
CA ALA A 266 -10.08 -19.14 -14.46
C ALA A 266 -10.80 -18.12 -15.36
N PHE A 267 -11.69 -17.32 -14.76
CA PHE A 267 -12.32 -16.21 -15.47
C PHE A 267 -12.53 -15.01 -14.57
N ARG A 268 -12.66 -13.84 -15.19
CA ARG A 268 -12.96 -12.55 -14.57
C ARG A 268 -14.47 -12.27 -14.59
N ASP A 269 -15.08 -12.12 -13.43
CA ASP A 269 -16.52 -11.89 -13.30
C ASP A 269 -16.85 -10.39 -13.31
N LEU A 270 -17.04 -9.84 -14.52
CA LEU A 270 -17.30 -8.41 -14.71
C LEU A 270 -18.61 -7.93 -14.08
N HIS A 271 -19.61 -8.82 -13.97
CA HIS A 271 -20.88 -8.45 -13.37
C HIS A 271 -20.73 -8.23 -11.86
N LEU A 272 -20.10 -9.18 -11.17
CA LEU A 272 -19.89 -9.06 -9.73
C LEU A 272 -18.88 -7.95 -9.37
N GLU A 273 -17.91 -7.66 -10.24
CA GLU A 273 -17.03 -6.48 -10.10
C GLU A 273 -17.82 -5.18 -10.02
N GLN A 274 -18.74 -4.97 -10.96
CA GLN A 274 -19.57 -3.77 -11.01
C GLN A 274 -20.50 -3.69 -9.80
N GLU A 275 -21.18 -4.79 -9.44
CA GLU A 275 -22.05 -4.81 -8.27
C GLU A 275 -21.29 -4.49 -6.97
N LEU A 276 -20.07 -5.01 -6.80
CA LEU A 276 -19.27 -4.75 -5.61
C LEU A 276 -18.71 -3.32 -5.60
N LEU A 277 -18.41 -2.73 -6.77
CA LEU A 277 -17.93 -1.35 -6.85
C LEU A 277 -19.03 -0.37 -6.41
N GLU A 278 -20.27 -0.61 -6.83
CA GLU A 278 -21.43 0.17 -6.36
C GLU A 278 -21.63 0.05 -4.85
N GLU A 279 -21.46 -1.15 -4.29
CA GLU A 279 -21.54 -1.35 -2.84
C GLU A 279 -20.36 -0.69 -2.11
N ALA A 280 -19.15 -0.70 -2.69
CA ALA A 280 -17.98 0.01 -2.16
C ALA A 280 -18.23 1.51 -2.06
N GLN A 281 -18.86 2.10 -3.09
CA GLN A 281 -19.23 3.51 -3.13
C GLN A 281 -20.27 3.87 -2.06
N LYS A 282 -21.16 2.92 -1.74
CA LYS A 282 -22.16 3.07 -0.68
C LYS A 282 -21.59 2.85 0.72
N LEU A 283 -20.34 2.41 0.91
CA LEU A 283 -19.73 2.22 2.25
C LEU A 283 -19.47 3.52 3.00
N GLY A 284 -19.49 4.67 2.31
CA GLY A 284 -19.37 5.99 2.93
C GLY A 284 -17.99 6.28 3.54
N LEU A 285 -17.05 5.34 3.48
CA LEU A 285 -15.67 5.48 3.97
C LEU A 285 -14.82 6.40 3.09
N GLY A 286 -15.16 6.50 1.80
CA GLY A 286 -14.49 7.33 0.80
C GLY A 286 -12.99 7.08 0.68
N ALA A 287 -12.31 8.06 0.08
CA ALA A 287 -10.87 8.16 0.05
C ALA A 287 -10.39 8.61 1.43
N GLN A 288 -10.34 7.67 2.38
CA GLN A 288 -9.83 7.79 3.75
C GLN A 288 -10.71 8.55 4.75
N PHE A 289 -11.33 9.66 4.34
CA PHE A 289 -12.01 10.59 5.25
C PHE A 289 -13.49 10.79 4.92
N GLY A 290 -14.18 9.70 4.58
CA GLY A 290 -15.59 9.70 4.23
C GLY A 290 -15.85 10.14 2.80
N GLY A 291 -16.87 9.56 2.17
CA GLY A 291 -17.22 9.84 0.78
C GLY A 291 -17.48 8.60 -0.06
N LYS A 292 -17.36 8.77 -1.39
CA LYS A 292 -17.70 7.76 -2.40
C LYS A 292 -16.51 6.87 -2.76
N TYR A 293 -15.30 7.41 -2.77
CA TYR A 293 -14.14 6.75 -3.40
C TYR A 293 -13.37 5.82 -2.48
N PHE A 294 -14.04 4.78 -1.97
CA PHE A 294 -13.37 3.71 -1.22
C PHE A 294 -12.51 2.81 -2.11
N ALA A 295 -12.96 2.57 -3.34
CA ALA A 295 -12.27 1.79 -4.35
C ALA A 295 -12.17 2.58 -5.66
N HIS A 296 -11.04 2.45 -6.35
CA HIS A 296 -10.91 2.85 -7.74
C HIS A 296 -11.69 1.88 -8.62
N ASP A 297 -11.45 0.58 -8.42
CA ASP A 297 -12.10 -0.51 -9.13
C ASP A 297 -11.98 -1.83 -8.35
N ILE A 298 -12.61 -2.88 -8.89
CA ILE A 298 -12.63 -4.22 -8.31
C ILE A 298 -12.26 -5.24 -9.39
N ARG A 299 -11.52 -6.28 -9.00
CA ARG A 299 -11.29 -7.50 -9.79
C ARG A 299 -11.88 -8.70 -9.07
N VAL A 300 -12.68 -9.50 -9.76
CA VAL A 300 -13.27 -10.73 -9.23
C VAL A 300 -12.83 -11.90 -10.10
N ILE A 301 -11.97 -12.76 -9.57
CA ILE A 301 -11.48 -13.96 -10.28
C ILE A 301 -12.14 -15.21 -9.71
N ARG A 302 -12.80 -15.97 -10.57
CA ARG A 302 -13.38 -17.26 -10.22
C ARG A 302 -12.46 -18.39 -10.67
N LEU A 303 -12.10 -19.26 -9.73
CA LEU A 303 -11.22 -20.40 -9.94
C LEU A 303 -11.96 -21.75 -9.78
N PRO A 304 -11.48 -22.84 -10.41
CA PRO A 304 -11.90 -24.19 -10.04
C PRO A 304 -11.58 -24.48 -8.57
N ARG A 305 -12.26 -25.48 -7.99
CA ARG A 305 -12.10 -25.84 -6.58
C ARG A 305 -12.34 -27.33 -6.39
N HIS A 306 -11.69 -27.92 -5.38
CA HIS A 306 -12.06 -29.25 -4.92
C HIS A 306 -13.52 -29.25 -4.41
N GLY A 307 -14.24 -30.36 -4.58
CA GLY A 307 -15.68 -30.45 -4.24
C GLY A 307 -16.00 -30.03 -2.79
N ALA A 308 -15.12 -30.40 -1.86
CA ALA A 308 -15.23 -30.13 -0.43
C ALA A 308 -14.67 -28.77 0.03
N SER A 309 -14.14 -27.94 -0.87
CA SER A 309 -13.41 -26.73 -0.51
C SER A 309 -13.96 -25.51 -1.26
N CYS A 310 -13.91 -24.34 -0.64
CA CYS A 310 -14.15 -23.06 -1.30
C CYS A 310 -13.31 -21.96 -0.62
N PRO A 311 -11.98 -21.93 -0.82
CA PRO A 311 -11.17 -20.82 -0.33
C PRO A 311 -11.62 -19.52 -1.01
N VAL A 312 -11.76 -18.46 -0.23
CA VAL A 312 -12.05 -17.11 -0.73
C VAL A 312 -10.95 -16.18 -0.26
N GLY A 313 -10.33 -15.48 -1.20
CA GLY A 313 -9.28 -14.50 -0.92
C GLY A 313 -9.75 -13.08 -1.19
N MET A 314 -9.29 -12.14 -0.38
CA MET A 314 -9.49 -10.70 -0.57
C MET A 314 -8.14 -9.99 -0.40
N GLY A 315 -7.87 -8.99 -1.24
CA GLY A 315 -6.66 -8.17 -1.12
C GLY A 315 -6.83 -6.84 -1.83
N VAL A 316 -5.85 -5.94 -1.67
CA VAL A 316 -5.87 -4.61 -2.27
C VAL A 316 -4.53 -4.21 -2.84
N SER A 317 -4.53 -3.38 -3.88
CA SER A 317 -3.47 -2.40 -4.10
C SER A 317 -3.87 -1.07 -3.47
N CYS A 318 -2.91 -0.43 -2.80
CA CYS A 318 -3.09 0.85 -2.13
C CYS A 318 -2.80 2.02 -3.08
N SER A 319 -2.90 3.26 -2.58
CA SER A 319 -2.49 4.47 -3.32
C SER A 319 -1.05 4.43 -3.85
N ALA A 320 -0.15 3.71 -3.19
CA ALA A 320 1.15 3.35 -3.78
C ALA A 320 1.01 2.10 -4.68
N ASP A 321 0.32 2.25 -5.82
CA ASP A 321 0.07 1.16 -6.78
C ASP A 321 1.32 0.83 -7.61
N ARG A 322 2.30 0.20 -6.96
CA ARG A 322 3.66 0.03 -7.51
C ARG A 322 3.87 -1.38 -8.01
N ASN A 323 3.57 -1.57 -9.29
CA ASN A 323 3.89 -2.80 -10.01
C ASN A 323 4.22 -2.48 -11.46
N ILE A 324 5.15 -3.24 -12.03
CA ILE A 324 5.71 -2.98 -13.36
C ILE A 324 6.03 -4.31 -14.05
N LYS A 325 5.56 -4.47 -15.28
CA LYS A 325 5.93 -5.60 -16.13
C LYS A 325 7.28 -5.34 -16.77
N ALA A 326 8.03 -6.41 -17.01
CA ALA A 326 9.25 -6.35 -17.80
C ALA A 326 9.40 -7.65 -18.60
N LYS A 327 10.21 -7.62 -19.66
CA LYS A 327 10.55 -8.83 -20.41
C LYS A 327 11.94 -8.74 -21.02
N ILE A 328 12.56 -9.89 -21.20
CA ILE A 328 13.80 -10.04 -21.96
C ILE A 328 13.50 -10.94 -23.15
N ASN A 329 13.84 -10.48 -24.34
CA ASN A 329 13.72 -11.23 -25.59
C ASN A 329 14.94 -10.98 -26.48
N ARG A 330 14.91 -11.45 -27.73
CA ARG A 330 16.05 -11.34 -28.66
C ARG A 330 16.41 -9.90 -29.01
N GLU A 331 15.48 -8.96 -28.87
CA GLU A 331 15.70 -7.54 -29.14
C GLU A 331 16.31 -6.79 -27.94
N GLY A 332 16.21 -7.33 -26.73
CA GLY A 332 16.80 -6.74 -25.53
C GLY A 332 15.92 -6.84 -24.28
N ILE A 333 16.14 -5.88 -23.39
CA ILE A 333 15.47 -5.73 -22.10
C ILE A 333 14.39 -4.66 -22.22
N TRP A 334 13.15 -5.01 -21.89
CA TRP A 334 11.99 -4.14 -22.02
C TRP A 334 11.32 -3.92 -20.67
N ILE A 335 10.95 -2.68 -20.38
CA ILE A 335 10.29 -2.27 -19.14
C ILE A 335 8.95 -1.60 -19.49
N GLU A 336 7.90 -1.89 -18.74
CA GLU A 336 6.60 -1.22 -18.88
C GLU A 336 6.75 0.28 -18.69
N LYS A 337 6.12 1.06 -19.57
CA LYS A 337 6.17 2.51 -19.53
C LYS A 337 5.19 3.04 -18.47
N LEU A 338 5.72 3.67 -17.42
CA LEU A 338 4.94 4.37 -16.40
C LEU A 338 4.78 5.86 -16.74
N GLU A 339 3.99 6.58 -15.95
CA GLU A 339 3.75 8.01 -16.15
C GLU A 339 4.90 8.88 -15.59
N HIS A 340 5.59 9.60 -16.48
CA HIS A 340 6.69 10.51 -16.13
C HIS A 340 6.22 11.96 -15.86
N ASN A 341 5.02 12.34 -16.30
CA ASN A 341 4.48 13.69 -16.14
C ASN A 341 3.07 13.67 -15.52
N PRO A 342 2.89 13.12 -14.30
CA PRO A 342 1.55 12.97 -13.71
C PRO A 342 0.90 14.32 -13.35
N GLY A 343 1.67 15.41 -13.27
CA GLY A 343 1.14 16.77 -13.11
C GLY A 343 0.14 17.13 -14.20
N GLN A 344 0.24 16.55 -15.41
CA GLN A 344 -0.71 16.76 -16.50
C GLN A 344 -2.16 16.46 -16.14
N TYR A 345 -2.40 15.57 -15.17
CA TYR A 345 -3.74 15.21 -14.71
C TYR A 345 -4.30 16.17 -13.64
N ILE A 346 -3.51 17.12 -13.14
CA ILE A 346 -3.98 18.13 -12.19
C ILE A 346 -4.54 19.33 -12.96
N PRO A 347 -5.84 19.68 -12.80
CA PRO A 347 -6.42 20.86 -13.42
C PRO A 347 -5.64 22.14 -13.08
N PRO A 348 -5.40 23.06 -14.04
CA PRO A 348 -4.61 24.27 -13.79
C PRO A 348 -5.07 25.10 -12.59
N ALA A 349 -6.39 25.21 -12.38
CA ALA A 349 -6.97 25.93 -11.23
C ALA A 349 -6.58 25.32 -9.87
N LEU A 350 -6.44 23.99 -9.79
CA LEU A 350 -6.08 23.28 -8.56
C LEU A 350 -4.57 23.21 -8.31
N ARG A 351 -3.74 23.48 -9.33
CA ARG A 351 -2.29 23.60 -9.14
C ARG A 351 -1.91 24.82 -8.31
N GLN A 352 -2.69 25.90 -8.42
CA GLN A 352 -2.46 27.15 -7.67
C GLN A 352 -3.37 27.29 -6.44
N ALA A 353 -4.31 26.35 -6.24
CA ALA A 353 -5.18 26.37 -5.06
C ALA A 353 -4.35 26.08 -3.80
N GLY A 354 -4.46 26.97 -2.80
CA GLY A 354 -3.95 26.71 -1.45
C GLY A 354 -4.69 25.54 -0.77
N GLU A 355 -4.33 25.23 0.48
CA GLU A 355 -4.93 24.09 1.18
C GLU A 355 -6.42 24.31 1.56
N GLY A 356 -6.97 25.51 1.40
CA GLY A 356 -8.33 25.88 1.82
C GLY A 356 -8.45 26.15 3.32
N ASP A 357 -9.67 26.23 3.85
CA ASP A 357 -9.90 26.54 5.28
C ASP A 357 -9.55 25.36 6.19
N ALA A 358 -8.58 25.55 7.09
CA ALA A 358 -8.19 24.58 8.12
C ALA A 358 -7.93 25.29 9.44
N VAL A 359 -8.23 24.63 10.56
CA VAL A 359 -7.91 25.16 11.89
C VAL A 359 -6.42 25.08 12.10
N LYS A 360 -5.77 26.22 12.33
CA LYS A 360 -4.34 26.28 12.64
C LYS A 360 -4.09 25.89 14.10
N VAL A 361 -3.19 24.93 14.32
CA VAL A 361 -2.81 24.45 15.64
C VAL A 361 -1.29 24.61 15.81
N ASP A 362 -0.90 25.44 16.77
CA ASP A 362 0.49 25.61 17.17
C ASP A 362 0.86 24.54 18.21
N LEU A 363 1.71 23.60 17.79
CA LEU A 363 2.18 22.46 18.58
C LEU A 363 3.31 22.80 19.54
N ASN A 364 3.85 24.03 19.49
CA ASN A 364 4.90 24.49 20.41
C ASN A 364 4.34 25.10 21.70
N ARG A 365 3.02 25.01 21.91
CA ARG A 365 2.36 25.39 23.15
C ARG A 365 2.37 24.22 24.15
N PRO A 366 2.18 24.48 25.46
CA PRO A 366 2.01 23.42 26.44
C PRO A 366 0.90 22.44 26.03
N MET A 367 1.14 21.13 26.16
CA MET A 367 0.20 20.07 25.74
C MET A 367 -1.25 20.32 26.21
N LYS A 368 -1.44 20.80 27.44
CA LYS A 368 -2.75 21.13 28.00
C LYS A 368 -3.50 22.20 27.20
N GLU A 369 -2.79 23.20 26.66
CA GLU A 369 -3.36 24.26 25.84
C GLU A 369 -3.74 23.75 24.45
N ILE A 370 -2.91 22.88 23.86
CA ILE A 370 -3.20 22.22 22.58
C ILE A 370 -4.47 21.37 22.72
N LEU A 371 -4.57 20.54 23.75
CA LEU A 371 -5.75 19.71 24.04
C LEU A 371 -7.01 20.57 24.25
N ALA A 372 -6.89 21.68 24.97
CA ALA A 372 -8.00 22.61 25.19
C ALA A 372 -8.48 23.29 23.89
N GLN A 373 -7.56 23.56 22.95
CA GLN A 373 -7.92 24.04 21.61
C GLN A 373 -8.64 22.94 20.81
N LEU A 374 -8.08 21.73 20.75
CA LEU A 374 -8.67 20.61 20.00
C LEU A 374 -10.07 20.24 20.50
N SER A 375 -10.30 20.33 21.82
CA SER A 375 -11.60 20.02 22.43
C SER A 375 -12.75 20.93 21.99
N GLN A 376 -12.45 22.09 21.39
CA GLN A 376 -13.46 23.00 20.84
C GLN A 376 -14.09 22.51 19.54
N TYR A 377 -13.49 21.51 18.89
CA TYR A 377 -13.86 21.07 17.56
C TYR A 377 -14.38 19.63 17.56
N PRO A 378 -15.37 19.30 16.70
CA PRO A 378 -15.84 17.93 16.55
C PRO A 378 -14.86 17.07 15.73
N VAL A 379 -15.03 15.75 15.79
CA VAL A 379 -14.45 14.83 14.80
C VAL A 379 -14.84 15.26 13.37
N SER A 380 -14.03 14.88 12.38
CA SER A 380 -14.00 15.36 10.98
C SER A 380 -13.41 16.75 10.74
N THR A 381 -13.12 17.53 11.79
CA THR A 381 -12.50 18.86 11.62
C THR A 381 -11.11 18.74 11.02
N ARG A 382 -10.84 19.53 9.98
CA ARG A 382 -9.53 19.63 9.32
C ARG A 382 -8.61 20.62 10.04
N LEU A 383 -7.37 20.20 10.24
CA LEU A 383 -6.32 20.90 10.95
C LEU A 383 -5.12 21.16 10.04
N SER A 384 -4.43 22.28 10.28
CA SER A 384 -3.08 22.56 9.81
C SER A 384 -2.18 22.68 11.05
N LEU A 385 -1.24 21.76 11.21
CA LEU A 385 -0.39 21.65 12.39
C LEU A 385 0.97 22.30 12.11
N THR A 386 1.49 23.10 13.04
CA THR A 386 2.83 23.71 12.95
C THR A 386 3.55 23.56 14.29
N GLY A 387 4.81 23.12 14.27
CA GLY A 387 5.65 22.94 15.45
C GLY A 387 6.27 21.55 15.56
N THR A 388 6.68 21.18 16.77
CA THR A 388 7.41 19.93 17.05
C THR A 388 6.48 18.71 17.13
N ILE A 389 6.90 17.60 16.52
CA ILE A 389 6.24 16.29 16.62
C ILE A 389 7.30 15.21 16.88
N ILE A 390 7.02 14.27 17.78
CA ILE A 390 7.84 13.06 17.95
C ILE A 390 7.36 11.97 17.02
N VAL A 391 8.27 11.29 16.35
CA VAL A 391 7.97 10.18 15.44
C VAL A 391 8.39 8.88 16.09
N GLY A 392 7.50 7.89 16.11
CA GLY A 392 7.81 6.55 16.61
C GLY A 392 6.70 5.57 16.26
N ARG A 393 7.05 4.30 16.05
CA ARG A 393 6.11 3.25 15.60
C ARG A 393 6.31 1.94 16.36
N ASP A 394 6.12 0.79 15.71
CA ASP A 394 5.97 -0.53 16.32
C ASP A 394 7.05 -0.85 17.38
N ILE A 395 8.35 -0.86 17.00
CA ILE A 395 9.43 -1.20 17.95
C ILE A 395 9.65 -0.09 19.00
N ALA A 396 9.55 1.18 18.61
CA ALA A 396 9.65 2.30 19.54
C ALA A 396 8.56 2.25 20.64
N HIS A 397 7.32 1.90 20.30
CA HIS A 397 6.25 1.73 21.28
C HIS A 397 6.49 0.53 22.19
N ALA A 398 7.02 -0.56 21.66
CA ALA A 398 7.42 -1.71 22.47
C ALA A 398 8.51 -1.32 23.49
N LYS A 399 9.50 -0.51 23.09
CA LYS A 399 10.55 0.03 23.97
C LYS A 399 9.99 0.97 25.04
N LEU A 400 9.07 1.86 24.70
CA LEU A 400 8.40 2.72 25.67
C LEU A 400 7.59 1.93 26.69
N LYS A 401 6.91 0.86 26.26
CA LYS A 401 6.22 -0.07 27.16
C LYS A 401 7.19 -0.81 28.07
N GLU A 402 8.30 -1.32 27.53
CA GLU A 402 9.35 -2.01 28.30
C GLU A 402 9.89 -1.12 29.43
N ARG A 403 10.10 0.18 29.16
CA ARG A 403 10.50 1.15 30.19
C ARG A 403 9.51 1.22 31.35
N ILE A 404 8.24 1.42 31.04
CA ILE A 404 7.18 1.46 32.07
C ILE A 404 7.17 0.14 32.87
N GLU A 405 7.26 -1.01 32.19
CA GLU A 405 7.26 -2.33 32.84
C GLU A 405 8.51 -2.56 33.71
N SER A 406 9.63 -1.91 33.39
CA SER A 406 10.86 -1.92 34.19
C SER A 406 10.85 -0.91 35.35
N GLY A 407 9.78 -0.13 35.51
CA GLY A 407 9.63 0.89 36.56
C GLY A 407 10.23 2.26 36.22
N GLU A 408 10.67 2.46 34.97
CA GLU A 408 11.08 3.77 34.46
C GLU A 408 9.86 4.61 34.03
N ASP A 409 9.98 5.93 34.07
CA ASP A 409 8.95 6.84 33.58
C ASP A 409 9.09 7.06 32.06
N LEU A 410 8.01 7.56 31.43
CA LEU A 410 8.05 7.94 30.02
C LEU A 410 9.00 9.13 29.79
N PRO A 411 9.78 9.13 28.70
CA PRO A 411 10.61 10.27 28.33
C PRO A 411 9.78 11.55 28.18
N GLN A 412 10.34 12.68 28.61
CA GLN A 412 9.62 13.96 28.62
C GLN A 412 9.12 14.37 27.22
N TYR A 413 9.89 14.09 26.17
CA TYR A 413 9.47 14.39 24.79
C TYR A 413 8.20 13.64 24.34
N ILE A 414 7.87 12.48 24.93
CA ILE A 414 6.61 11.75 24.67
C ILE A 414 5.40 12.40 25.36
N LYS A 415 5.65 13.17 26.43
CA LYS A 415 4.63 13.88 27.20
C LYS A 415 4.36 15.27 26.63
N ASP A 416 5.42 15.94 26.16
CA ASP A 416 5.35 17.34 25.73
C ASP A 416 4.86 17.52 24.29
N HIS A 417 4.98 16.50 23.43
CA HIS A 417 4.69 16.61 22.00
C HIS A 417 3.72 15.53 21.50
N PRO A 418 2.98 15.80 20.41
CA PRO A 418 2.25 14.76 19.70
C PRO A 418 3.16 13.63 19.22
N ILE A 419 2.65 12.41 19.16
CA ILE A 419 3.35 11.26 18.60
C ILE A 419 2.81 10.89 17.22
N TYR A 420 3.67 10.95 16.21
CA TYR A 420 3.41 10.58 14.83
C TYR A 420 3.91 9.18 14.53
N TYR A 421 2.99 8.31 14.13
CA TYR A 421 3.33 6.95 13.77
C TYR A 421 3.83 6.92 12.33
N ALA A 422 5.14 7.01 12.17
CA ALA A 422 5.79 6.96 10.87
C ALA A 422 7.20 6.38 10.96
N GLY A 423 7.82 6.16 9.80
CA GLY A 423 9.21 5.76 9.68
C GLY A 423 9.75 6.30 8.35
N PRO A 424 10.75 7.20 8.37
CA PRO A 424 11.22 7.92 7.19
C PRO A 424 11.89 6.98 6.17
N ALA A 425 11.80 7.33 4.89
CA ALA A 425 12.76 6.87 3.88
C ALA A 425 14.10 7.61 4.05
N LYS A 426 15.15 7.16 3.34
CA LYS A 426 16.46 7.84 3.36
C LYS A 426 16.31 9.32 2.96
N THR A 427 17.00 10.21 3.66
CA THR A 427 16.99 11.65 3.37
C THR A 427 17.92 11.96 2.20
N PRO A 428 17.41 12.52 1.08
CA PRO A 428 18.27 12.96 -0.02
C PRO A 428 19.20 14.10 0.41
N ALA A 429 20.35 14.22 -0.24
CA ALA A 429 21.26 15.34 -0.02
C ALA A 429 20.56 16.68 -0.32
N GLY A 430 20.63 17.63 0.63
CA GLY A 430 20.01 18.95 0.50
C GLY A 430 18.50 19.00 0.81
N TYR A 431 17.89 17.89 1.24
CA TYR A 431 16.48 17.85 1.66
C TYR A 431 16.38 17.80 3.20
N PRO A 432 15.31 18.37 3.78
CA PRO A 432 15.09 18.30 5.22
C PRO A 432 14.72 16.89 5.71
N SER A 433 14.09 16.09 4.86
CA SER A 433 13.66 14.72 5.15
C SER A 433 13.52 13.92 3.84
N GLY A 434 13.67 12.60 3.93
CA GLY A 434 13.12 11.68 2.93
C GLY A 434 11.59 11.63 2.99
N SER A 435 10.96 10.90 2.07
CA SER A 435 9.51 10.69 2.09
C SER A 435 9.08 10.16 3.46
N LEU A 436 8.12 10.84 4.10
CA LEU A 436 7.69 10.56 5.46
C LEU A 436 6.17 10.75 5.59
N GLY A 437 5.42 9.72 5.22
CA GLY A 437 3.99 9.62 5.42
C GLY A 437 3.60 8.76 6.63
N PRO A 438 2.30 8.74 7.00
CA PRO A 438 1.83 8.05 8.19
C PRO A 438 1.79 6.53 8.01
N THR A 439 1.88 5.84 9.13
CA THR A 439 1.76 4.38 9.26
C THR A 439 0.40 4.01 9.89
N THR A 440 -0.02 2.74 9.73
CA THR A 440 -1.31 2.26 10.25
C THR A 440 -1.40 2.44 11.76
N ALA A 441 -2.37 3.24 12.21
CA ALA A 441 -2.57 3.54 13.62
C ALA A 441 -2.96 2.31 14.46
N GLY A 442 -3.80 1.45 13.88
CA GLY A 442 -4.35 0.25 14.53
C GLY A 442 -3.32 -0.67 15.19
N ARG A 443 -2.06 -0.67 14.71
CA ARG A 443 -1.01 -1.54 15.25
C ARG A 443 -0.46 -1.07 16.60
N MET A 444 -0.69 0.19 16.94
CA MET A 444 -0.28 0.79 18.21
C MET A 444 -1.44 0.91 19.21
N ASP A 445 -2.62 0.37 18.89
CA ASP A 445 -3.83 0.53 19.73
C ASP A 445 -3.64 -0.01 21.15
N SER A 446 -2.91 -1.12 21.31
CA SER A 446 -2.65 -1.76 22.61
C SER A 446 -1.78 -0.92 23.56
N TYR A 447 -1.11 0.12 23.07
CA TYR A 447 -0.23 0.96 23.89
C TYR A 447 -0.92 2.22 24.41
N VAL A 448 -2.06 2.61 23.82
CA VAL A 448 -2.64 3.95 24.04
C VAL A 448 -3.03 4.21 25.48
N ASP A 449 -3.88 3.36 26.08
CA ASP A 449 -4.33 3.56 27.47
C ASP A 449 -3.16 3.56 28.45
N LEU A 450 -2.18 2.67 28.24
CA LEU A 450 -0.98 2.60 29.07
C LEU A 450 -0.16 3.89 29.00
N LEU A 451 0.15 4.38 27.79
CA LEU A 451 0.96 5.58 27.61
C LEU A 451 0.23 6.83 28.13
N GLN A 452 -1.07 6.95 27.87
CA GLN A 452 -1.89 8.07 28.35
C GLN A 452 -2.03 8.08 29.88
N SER A 453 -2.12 6.91 30.52
CA SER A 453 -2.13 6.81 31.98
C SER A 453 -0.84 7.31 32.65
N HIS A 454 0.27 7.41 31.88
CA HIS A 454 1.56 7.98 32.29
C HIS A 454 1.80 9.39 31.72
N GLY A 455 0.75 10.04 31.19
CA GLY A 455 0.79 11.40 30.66
C GLY A 455 1.43 11.56 29.27
N GLY A 456 1.74 10.45 28.59
CA GLY A 456 2.30 10.45 27.23
C GLY A 456 1.27 10.13 26.16
N SER A 457 1.61 10.33 24.89
CA SER A 457 0.74 9.94 23.76
C SER A 457 -0.68 10.54 23.82
N MET A 458 -0.79 11.75 24.37
CA MET A 458 -2.07 12.47 24.51
C MET A 458 -2.64 12.88 23.15
N ILE A 459 -1.79 13.23 22.20
CA ILE A 459 -2.17 13.51 20.81
C ILE A 459 -1.40 12.53 19.91
N MET A 460 -2.15 11.71 19.18
CA MET A 460 -1.59 10.71 18.27
C MET A 460 -1.88 11.13 16.84
N LEU A 461 -0.90 11.01 15.94
CA LEU A 461 -1.03 11.32 14.52
C LEU A 461 -0.64 10.10 13.70
N ALA A 462 -1.52 9.62 12.82
CA ALA A 462 -1.27 8.42 12.00
C ALA A 462 -2.29 8.31 10.86
N LYS A 463 -2.51 7.12 10.30
CA LYS A 463 -3.60 6.86 9.34
C LYS A 463 -4.41 5.61 9.64
N GLY A 464 -5.63 5.59 9.10
CA GLY A 464 -6.58 4.48 9.21
C GLY A 464 -7.49 4.58 10.42
N ASN A 465 -8.59 3.82 10.38
CA ASN A 465 -9.49 3.63 11.52
C ASN A 465 -8.82 2.82 12.64
N ARG A 466 -9.30 3.00 13.88
CA ARG A 466 -8.76 2.39 15.09
C ARG A 466 -9.83 1.58 15.83
N SER A 467 -9.40 0.77 16.79
CA SER A 467 -10.31 -0.01 17.64
C SER A 467 -10.94 0.83 18.75
N GLN A 468 -12.07 0.35 19.28
CA GLN A 468 -12.85 1.05 20.32
C GLN A 468 -12.04 1.38 21.57
N GLN A 469 -11.05 0.56 21.94
CA GLN A 469 -10.18 0.82 23.10
C GLN A 469 -9.46 2.18 23.02
N VAL A 470 -9.16 2.65 21.81
CA VAL A 470 -8.51 3.96 21.63
C VAL A 470 -9.50 5.08 21.90
N THR A 471 -10.73 4.95 21.41
CA THR A 471 -11.83 5.89 21.68
C THR A 471 -12.12 5.97 23.18
N ASP A 472 -12.14 4.83 23.86
CA ASP A 472 -12.36 4.76 25.30
C ASP A 472 -11.19 5.37 26.08
N ALA A 473 -9.94 5.12 25.66
CA ALA A 473 -8.75 5.73 26.27
C ALA A 473 -8.71 7.26 26.09
N CYS A 474 -8.95 7.75 24.88
CA CYS A 474 -9.04 9.18 24.60
C CYS A 474 -10.11 9.86 25.46
N LYS A 475 -11.29 9.24 25.60
CA LYS A 475 -12.36 9.74 26.49
C LYS A 475 -11.94 9.74 27.97
N LYS A 476 -11.24 8.70 28.41
CA LYS A 476 -10.82 8.52 29.81
C LYS A 476 -9.75 9.52 30.22
N HIS A 477 -8.77 9.77 29.35
CA HIS A 477 -7.59 10.58 29.68
C HIS A 477 -7.61 11.99 29.09
N GLY A 478 -8.55 12.29 28.19
CA GLY A 478 -8.62 13.57 27.47
C GLY A 478 -7.68 13.65 26.27
N GLY A 479 -7.47 12.53 25.58
CA GLY A 479 -6.57 12.42 24.42
C GLY A 479 -7.29 12.59 23.07
N PHE A 480 -6.51 12.69 22.00
CA PHE A 480 -6.98 12.83 20.63
C PHE A 480 -6.23 11.91 19.66
N TYR A 481 -6.94 11.44 18.64
CA TYR A 481 -6.33 10.84 17.45
C TYR A 481 -6.60 11.71 16.24
N LEU A 482 -5.51 12.14 15.61
CA LEU A 482 -5.47 12.91 14.39
C LEU A 482 -5.10 11.99 13.23
N GLY A 483 -5.91 12.02 12.16
CA GLY A 483 -5.63 11.33 10.92
C GLY A 483 -4.87 12.22 9.94
N SER A 484 -3.69 11.81 9.52
CA SER A 484 -3.00 12.34 8.35
C SER A 484 -3.39 11.53 7.12
N ILE A 485 -3.29 12.14 5.94
CA ILE A 485 -3.53 11.45 4.67
C ILE A 485 -2.44 10.39 4.48
N GLY A 486 -2.84 9.12 4.36
CA GLY A 486 -1.96 8.02 4.03
C GLY A 486 -1.66 7.97 2.54
N GLY A 487 -0.39 7.93 2.16
CA GLY A 487 0.04 7.89 0.76
C GLY A 487 0.97 9.02 0.34
N PRO A 488 0.61 10.32 0.49
CA PRO A 488 1.34 11.43 -0.12
C PRO A 488 2.61 11.81 0.67
N ALA A 489 3.53 10.87 0.83
CA ALA A 489 4.71 11.01 1.68
C ALA A 489 5.76 11.98 1.13
N ALA A 490 5.90 12.09 -0.20
CA ALA A 490 6.83 13.00 -0.84
C ALA A 490 6.35 14.46 -0.74
N VAL A 491 5.04 14.71 -0.86
CA VAL A 491 4.44 16.03 -0.58
C VAL A 491 4.72 16.46 0.85
N LEU A 492 4.42 15.60 1.83
CA LEU A 492 4.64 15.92 3.25
C LEU A 492 6.12 16.23 3.53
N ALA A 493 7.04 15.44 2.97
CA ALA A 493 8.48 15.65 3.11
C ALA A 493 8.96 16.96 2.48
N GLN A 494 8.45 17.33 1.32
CA GLN A 494 8.90 18.54 0.61
C GLN A 494 8.25 19.82 1.15
N GLN A 495 6.98 19.77 1.52
CA GLN A 495 6.20 20.97 1.83
C GLN A 495 6.10 21.21 3.33
N SER A 496 5.86 20.17 4.12
CA SER A 496 5.52 20.32 5.54
C SER A 496 6.70 20.09 6.49
N ILE A 497 7.60 19.15 6.19
CA ILE A 497 8.70 18.79 7.12
C ILE A 497 9.90 19.71 6.87
N LYS A 498 10.36 20.40 7.92
CA LYS A 498 11.46 21.37 7.85
C LYS A 498 12.75 20.87 8.49
N HIS A 499 12.64 19.96 9.46
CA HIS A 499 13.78 19.37 10.15
C HIS A 499 13.45 17.95 10.61
N LEU A 500 14.45 17.08 10.66
CA LEU A 500 14.37 15.70 11.14
C LEU A 500 15.65 15.37 11.92
N GLU A 501 15.51 14.99 13.18
CA GLU A 501 16.61 14.54 14.04
C GLU A 501 16.28 13.20 14.71
N CYS A 502 17.27 12.30 14.82
CA CYS A 502 17.13 11.06 15.57
C CYS A 502 17.34 11.36 17.05
N VAL A 503 16.35 11.07 17.89
CA VAL A 503 16.38 11.34 19.33
C VAL A 503 16.84 10.14 20.12
N GLU A 504 16.34 8.94 19.79
CA GLU A 504 16.65 7.73 20.53
C GLU A 504 16.58 6.46 19.66
N TYR A 505 17.35 5.45 20.04
CA TYR A 505 17.46 4.14 19.38
C TYR A 505 17.90 4.18 17.90
N PRO A 506 19.02 4.87 17.56
CA PRO A 506 19.50 4.95 16.18
C PRO A 506 19.76 3.57 15.54
N GLU A 507 20.04 2.55 16.34
CA GLU A 507 20.22 1.17 15.90
C GLU A 507 18.96 0.55 15.27
N LEU A 508 17.77 1.10 15.52
CA LEU A 508 16.51 0.64 14.94
C LEU A 508 16.26 1.18 13.52
N GLY A 509 17.18 2.00 12.99
CA GLY A 509 17.06 2.59 11.66
C GLY A 509 15.77 3.40 11.51
N MET A 510 14.92 3.04 10.54
CA MET A 510 13.67 3.76 10.29
C MET A 510 12.62 3.65 11.42
N GLU A 511 12.80 2.72 12.36
CA GLU A 511 11.93 2.56 13.55
C GLU A 511 12.45 3.26 14.81
N ALA A 512 13.56 3.99 14.71
CA ALA A 512 14.07 4.85 15.78
C ALA A 512 13.02 5.90 16.21
N ILE A 513 13.24 6.53 17.37
CA ILE A 513 12.47 7.70 17.77
C ILE A 513 13.11 8.93 17.13
N TRP A 514 12.31 9.65 16.34
CA TRP A 514 12.73 10.90 15.71
C TRP A 514 11.97 12.08 16.27
N LYS A 515 12.50 13.28 16.04
CA LYS A 515 11.79 14.54 16.24
C LYS A 515 11.80 15.30 14.93
N ILE A 516 10.63 15.82 14.56
CA ILE A 516 10.43 16.62 13.36
C ILE A 516 9.86 17.98 13.72
N GLU A 517 10.29 18.98 12.96
CA GLU A 517 9.65 20.29 12.91
C GLU A 517 8.79 20.37 11.65
N VAL A 518 7.50 20.68 11.82
CA VAL A 518 6.55 20.77 10.70
C VAL A 518 5.92 22.14 10.59
N GLU A 519 5.54 22.51 9.38
CA GLU A 519 4.74 23.68 9.04
C GLU A 519 3.60 23.23 8.13
N ASP A 520 2.40 23.78 8.36
CA ASP A 520 1.21 23.46 7.57
C ASP A 520 1.00 21.95 7.32
N PHE A 521 1.16 21.14 8.37
CA PHE A 521 0.99 19.68 8.27
C PHE A 521 -0.50 19.32 8.32
N PRO A 522 -1.07 18.68 7.29
CA PRO A 522 -2.50 18.41 7.22
C PRO A 522 -2.92 17.22 8.10
N ALA A 523 -3.97 17.43 8.89
CA ALA A 523 -4.58 16.38 9.71
C ALA A 523 -6.10 16.56 9.87
N PHE A 524 -6.77 15.53 10.38
CA PHE A 524 -8.20 15.53 10.70
C PHE A 524 -8.42 15.00 12.10
N ILE A 525 -9.33 15.58 12.89
CA ILE A 525 -9.73 14.97 14.17
C ILE A 525 -10.55 13.71 13.88
N LEU A 526 -10.01 12.53 14.21
CA LEU A 526 -10.69 11.25 13.98
C LEU A 526 -11.29 10.66 15.25
N VAL A 527 -10.63 10.85 16.38
CA VAL A 527 -11.18 10.55 17.71
C VAL A 527 -10.94 11.75 18.61
N ASP A 528 -11.97 12.15 19.35
CA ASP A 528 -11.91 13.24 20.31
C ASP A 528 -11.84 12.75 21.78
N ASP A 529 -11.68 13.71 22.67
CA ASP A 529 -11.64 13.55 24.13
C ASP A 529 -13.02 13.25 24.76
N LYS A 530 -14.07 13.08 23.95
CA LYS A 530 -15.47 12.91 24.39
C LYS A 530 -15.99 11.51 24.06
N GLY A 531 -15.19 10.70 23.36
CA GLY A 531 -15.53 9.35 22.92
C GLY A 531 -16.27 9.31 21.58
N ASN A 532 -16.13 10.36 20.76
CA ASN A 532 -16.62 10.34 19.38
C ASN A 532 -15.53 9.77 18.46
N ASP A 533 -15.94 8.92 17.51
CA ASP A 533 -15.09 8.37 16.46
C ASP A 533 -15.74 8.64 15.09
N PHE A 534 -14.99 9.29 14.22
CA PHE A 534 -15.40 9.61 12.85
C PHE A 534 -15.92 8.40 12.07
N PHE A 535 -15.21 7.27 12.11
CA PHE A 535 -15.57 6.08 11.34
C PHE A 535 -16.78 5.35 11.93
N GLN A 536 -16.95 5.37 13.26
CA GLN A 536 -18.15 4.82 13.90
C GLN A 536 -19.41 5.61 13.52
N GLN A 537 -19.29 6.92 13.36
CA GLN A 537 -20.41 7.75 12.89
C GLN A 537 -20.82 7.40 11.46
N ILE A 538 -19.87 7.06 10.58
CA ILE A 538 -20.18 6.56 9.22
C ILE A 538 -20.93 5.23 9.31
N VAL A 539 -20.42 4.28 10.08
CA VAL A 539 -21.04 2.95 10.22
C VAL A 539 -22.47 3.06 10.78
N SER A 540 -22.66 3.86 11.82
CA SER A 540 -23.97 4.03 12.48
C SER A 540 -25.02 4.69 11.56
N LYS A 541 -24.63 5.70 10.79
CA LYS A 541 -25.52 6.33 9.80
C LYS A 541 -26.00 5.34 8.73
N GLN A 542 -25.18 4.38 8.36
CA GLN A 542 -25.55 3.36 7.38
C GLN A 542 -26.47 2.29 7.96
N CYS A 543 -26.19 1.80 9.17
CA CYS A 543 -27.08 0.85 9.84
C CYS A 543 -28.50 1.43 10.00
N ALA A 544 -28.62 2.72 10.29
CA ALA A 544 -29.92 3.41 10.37
C ALA A 544 -30.67 3.48 9.02
N ASN A 545 -29.95 3.49 7.90
CA ASN A 545 -30.53 3.50 6.55
C ASN A 545 -30.86 2.09 6.04
N CYS A 546 -30.26 1.03 6.59
CA CYS A 546 -30.61 -0.36 6.26
C CYS A 546 -31.86 -0.88 7.01
N ALA A 547 -32.28 -0.18 8.08
CA ALA A 547 -33.46 -0.52 8.88
C ALA A 547 -34.75 0.18 8.39
N LYS A 548 -34.67 0.95 7.30
CA LYS A 548 -35.79 1.53 6.56
C LYS A 548 -35.89 0.86 5.20
#